data_AF-A0A528BFU8-F1
#
_entry.id   AF-A0A528BFU8-F1
#
_cell.length_a   1.000
_cell.length_b   1.000
_cell.length_c   1.000
_cell.angle_alpha   90.00
_cell.angle_beta   90.00
_cell.angle_gamma   90.00
#
_symmetry.space_group_name_H-M   'P 1'
#
loop_
_entity.id
_entity.type
_entity.pdbx_description
1 polymer ?
#
loop_
_entity_poly.entity_id
_entity_poly.type
_entity_poly.pdbx_seq_one_letter_code
_entity_poly.pdbx_strand_id
1 'polypeptide(L)'
;HGGTIVEIRKVSGKWQVVRDGKLNRRITSNTEMALSGPVAGHDRVKTSADPAGTKVIGTVNNCAGGVTPWGTYVMAEENIHGYFSGELAEGHKEAANYKRLGIPEGAYEWAAHYDRFDIGKEPNEPNRFGWIVEVDVNDPTSVPRKRTAMGRFKHEGAESIVAKDGRVVFYLGDDERFDYVYKFVTAGKFNAEDRAANMDLLDDGTLYV
;
A
#
# COMPACT_ATOMS: atom_id res chain seq x y z
N HIS A 1 -5.88 2.71 -12.08
CA HIS A 1 -5.74 2.36 -10.65
C HIS A 1 -5.12 3.51 -9.87
N GLY A 2 -5.14 3.42 -8.55
CA GLY A 2 -4.75 4.49 -7.62
C GLY A 2 -5.93 5.10 -6.87
N GLY A 3 -5.68 6.27 -6.28
CA GLY A 3 -6.65 7.03 -5.49
C GLY A 3 -6.92 8.42 -6.08
N THR A 4 -8.05 9.02 -5.70
CA THR A 4 -8.42 10.38 -6.10
C THR A 4 -8.83 11.15 -4.85
N ILE A 5 -8.05 12.18 -4.51
CA ILE A 5 -8.36 13.14 -3.45
C ILE A 5 -9.13 14.28 -4.08
N VAL A 6 -10.30 14.59 -3.54
CA VAL A 6 -11.18 15.68 -4.01
C VAL A 6 -11.68 16.51 -2.84
N GLU A 7 -11.50 17.83 -2.95
CA GLU A 7 -12.16 18.77 -2.07
C GLU A 7 -13.66 18.83 -2.39
N ILE A 8 -14.46 18.79 -1.33
CA ILE A 8 -15.91 18.97 -1.41
C ILE A 8 -16.34 20.08 -0.47
N ARG A 9 -17.38 20.81 -0.85
CA ARG A 9 -18.01 21.84 -0.02
C ARG A 9 -19.52 21.68 -0.02
N LYS A 10 -20.17 22.12 1.05
CA LYS A 10 -21.63 22.10 1.16
C LYS A 10 -22.20 23.47 0.80
N VAL A 11 -23.00 23.55 -0.27
CA VAL A 11 -23.69 24.76 -0.73
C VAL A 11 -25.19 24.52 -0.71
N SER A 12 -25.94 25.35 0.02
CA SER A 12 -27.40 25.23 0.16
C SER A 12 -27.86 23.81 0.50
N GLY A 13 -27.16 23.18 1.45
CA GLY A 13 -27.48 21.83 1.92
C GLY A 13 -26.92 20.68 1.06
N LYS A 14 -26.35 20.95 -0.13
CA LYS A 14 -25.86 19.92 -1.06
C LYS A 14 -24.34 19.92 -1.14
N TRP A 15 -23.74 18.72 -1.11
CA TRP A 15 -22.31 18.55 -1.36
C TRP A 15 -21.97 18.78 -2.84
N GLN A 16 -20.85 19.44 -3.09
CA GLN A 16 -20.35 19.76 -4.43
C GLN A 16 -18.83 19.61 -4.45
N VAL A 17 -18.29 19.10 -5.56
CA VAL A 17 -16.84 19.05 -5.79
C VAL A 17 -16.31 20.46 -6.06
N VAL A 18 -15.21 20.81 -5.39
CA VAL A 18 -14.42 22.01 -5.67
C VAL A 18 -13.37 21.62 -6.71
N ARG A 19 -13.65 21.85 -7.99
CA ARG A 19 -12.82 21.33 -9.11
C ARG A 19 -11.40 21.90 -9.12
N ASP A 20 -11.24 23.13 -8.66
CA ASP A 20 -10.00 23.89 -8.53
C ASP A 20 -9.42 23.85 -7.10
N GLY A 21 -9.87 22.89 -6.28
CA GLY A 21 -9.35 22.65 -4.93
C GLY A 21 -7.83 22.40 -4.96
N LYS A 22 -7.09 23.04 -4.06
CA LYS A 22 -5.63 22.95 -3.96
C LYS A 22 -5.15 21.59 -3.47
N LEU A 23 -5.99 20.86 -2.73
CA LEU A 23 -5.73 19.50 -2.24
C LEU A 23 -6.13 18.42 -3.25
N ASN A 24 -6.79 18.80 -4.35
CA ASN A 24 -7.18 17.84 -5.39
C ASN A 24 -5.93 17.15 -5.95
N ARG A 25 -5.93 15.81 -5.92
CA ARG A 25 -4.76 15.03 -6.31
C ARG A 25 -5.14 13.67 -6.86
N ARG A 26 -4.40 13.24 -7.88
CA ARG A 26 -4.43 11.87 -8.41
C ARG A 26 -3.21 11.11 -7.93
N ILE A 27 -3.45 9.98 -7.27
CA ILE A 27 -2.46 8.93 -7.06
C ILE A 27 -2.71 7.87 -8.13
N THR A 28 -1.66 7.40 -8.79
CA THR A 28 -1.77 6.47 -9.93
C THR A 28 -0.72 5.37 -9.85
N SER A 29 -0.76 4.44 -10.80
CA SER A 29 0.27 3.41 -11.01
C SER A 29 1.63 3.97 -11.44
N ASN A 30 1.76 5.28 -11.65
CA ASN A 30 3.00 5.98 -11.99
C ASN A 30 3.47 6.97 -10.91
N THR A 31 2.76 7.09 -9.79
CA THR A 31 3.15 8.00 -8.70
C THR A 31 4.34 7.43 -7.94
N GLU A 32 5.44 8.18 -7.77
CA GLU A 32 6.55 7.76 -6.90
C GLU A 32 6.08 7.67 -5.44
N MET A 33 6.47 6.59 -4.77
CA MET A 33 6.14 6.27 -3.39
C MET A 33 7.39 5.82 -2.65
N ALA A 34 7.44 6.05 -1.34
CA ALA A 34 8.46 5.44 -0.50
C ALA A 34 8.00 4.07 0.01
N LEU A 35 8.92 3.12 0.11
CA LEU A 35 8.74 1.90 0.88
C LEU A 35 9.25 2.16 2.30
N SER A 36 8.42 1.98 3.32
CA SER A 36 8.72 2.35 4.71
C SER A 36 8.44 1.18 5.67
N GLY A 37 9.19 1.11 6.76
CA GLY A 37 9.14 0.01 7.72
C GLY A 37 10.18 -1.09 7.44
N PRO A 38 10.04 -2.28 8.07
CA PRO A 38 11.10 -3.28 8.19
C PRO A 38 11.59 -3.93 6.89
N VAL A 39 10.83 -3.80 5.78
CA VAL A 39 11.21 -4.38 4.48
C VAL A 39 11.93 -3.36 3.58
N ALA A 40 11.86 -2.07 3.90
CA ALA A 40 12.56 -1.03 3.14
C ALA A 40 14.07 -1.32 3.09
N GLY A 41 14.64 -1.35 1.90
CA GLY A 41 16.05 -1.65 1.68
C GLY A 41 16.42 -3.13 1.58
N HIS A 42 15.48 -4.05 1.82
CA HIS A 42 15.76 -5.48 1.77
C HIS A 42 16.05 -5.98 0.34
N ASP A 43 16.92 -6.98 0.19
CA ASP A 43 17.34 -7.50 -1.13
C ASP A 43 16.20 -8.09 -1.97
N ARG A 44 15.04 -8.37 -1.36
CA ARG A 44 13.84 -8.90 -2.03
C ARG A 44 12.96 -7.81 -2.65
N VAL A 45 13.23 -6.53 -2.38
CA VAL A 45 12.51 -5.37 -2.94
C VAL A 45 13.38 -4.46 -3.79
N LYS A 46 14.63 -4.86 -4.05
CA LYS A 46 15.53 -4.21 -4.99
C LYS A 46 15.24 -4.69 -6.41
N THR A 47 15.15 -3.75 -7.34
CA THR A 47 14.95 -4.00 -8.78
C THR A 47 16.03 -3.27 -9.57
N SER A 48 16.10 -3.48 -10.89
CA SER A 48 17.09 -2.73 -11.71
C SER A 48 16.87 -1.21 -11.64
N ALA A 49 15.62 -0.77 -11.56
CA ALA A 49 15.24 0.64 -11.49
C ALA A 49 15.37 1.25 -10.08
N ASP A 50 15.37 0.44 -9.03
CA ASP A 50 15.60 0.88 -7.65
C ASP A 50 16.52 -0.10 -6.90
N PRO A 51 17.85 0.04 -7.08
CA PRO A 51 18.83 -0.80 -6.40
C PRO A 51 18.89 -0.56 -4.89
N ALA A 52 18.32 0.55 -4.39
CA ALA A 52 18.24 0.82 -2.97
C ALA A 52 17.08 0.06 -2.31
N GLY A 53 16.02 -0.29 -3.05
CA GLY A 53 14.86 -1.02 -2.52
C GLY A 53 14.01 -0.17 -1.58
N THR A 54 13.93 1.14 -1.82
CA THR A 54 13.26 2.11 -0.94
C THR A 54 12.24 2.98 -1.68
N LYS A 55 12.17 2.90 -3.01
CA LYS A 55 11.30 3.71 -3.85
C LYS A 55 10.50 2.84 -4.80
N VAL A 56 9.19 3.00 -4.82
CA VAL A 56 8.29 2.22 -5.67
C VAL A 56 7.50 3.14 -6.58
N ILE A 57 7.41 2.81 -7.87
CA ILE A 57 6.56 3.54 -8.80
C ILE A 57 5.16 2.92 -8.78
N GLY A 58 4.26 3.63 -8.12
CA GLY A 58 2.84 3.43 -8.21
C GLY A 58 2.24 2.48 -7.20
N THR A 59 0.92 2.46 -7.26
CA THR A 59 0.03 1.54 -6.57
C THR A 59 -0.99 1.00 -7.55
N VAL A 60 -1.39 -0.26 -7.37
CA VAL A 60 -2.28 -0.98 -8.28
C VAL A 60 -3.32 -1.77 -7.51
N ASN A 61 -4.43 -2.09 -8.18
CA ASN A 61 -5.57 -2.78 -7.58
C ASN A 61 -5.97 -2.27 -6.18
N ASN A 62 -6.09 -0.94 -6.07
CA ASN A 62 -6.54 -0.32 -4.84
C ASN A 62 -8.02 -0.69 -4.61
N CYS A 63 -8.30 -1.47 -3.58
CA CYS A 63 -9.66 -1.84 -3.21
C CYS A 63 -10.26 -0.78 -2.26
N ALA A 64 -10.47 -1.11 -0.99
CA ALA A 64 -10.97 -0.17 0.00
C ALA A 64 -9.81 0.60 0.67
N GLY A 65 -9.74 0.55 1.98
CA GLY A 65 -8.80 1.33 2.77
C GLY A 65 -9.32 1.62 4.15
N GLY A 66 -8.91 2.77 4.70
CA GLY A 66 -9.33 3.25 6.00
C GLY A 66 -8.79 4.66 6.30
N VAL A 67 -9.31 5.30 7.34
CA VAL A 67 -8.85 6.60 7.81
C VAL A 67 -8.10 6.43 9.12
N THR A 68 -6.89 6.98 9.21
CA THR A 68 -6.09 6.92 10.43
C THR A 68 -6.58 7.94 11.46
N PRO A 69 -6.33 7.75 12.77
CA PRO A 69 -6.69 8.73 13.79
C PRO A 69 -5.99 10.10 13.62
N TRP A 70 -4.89 10.16 12.87
CA TRP A 70 -4.16 11.39 12.54
C TRP A 70 -4.53 11.97 11.16
N GLY A 71 -5.60 11.48 10.53
CA GLY A 71 -6.21 12.08 9.36
C GLY A 71 -5.46 11.87 8.04
N THR A 72 -4.72 10.77 7.92
CA THR A 72 -4.25 10.25 6.62
C THR A 72 -5.23 9.19 6.11
N TYR A 73 -5.16 8.90 4.80
CA TYR A 73 -5.91 7.79 4.21
C TYR A 73 -4.96 6.64 3.91
N VAL A 74 -5.37 5.42 4.21
CA VAL A 74 -4.63 4.21 3.83
C VAL A 74 -5.38 3.49 2.71
N MET A 75 -4.73 3.28 1.56
CA MET A 75 -5.25 2.49 0.44
C MET A 75 -4.76 1.05 0.56
N ALA A 76 -5.62 0.09 0.24
CA ALA A 76 -5.30 -1.33 0.27
C ALA A 76 -4.99 -1.86 -1.13
N GLU A 77 -3.80 -2.39 -1.36
CA GLU A 77 -3.47 -3.12 -2.60
C GLU A 77 -3.90 -4.58 -2.48
N GLU A 78 -4.84 -5.01 -3.32
CA GLU A 78 -5.51 -6.30 -3.18
C GLU A 78 -5.06 -7.30 -4.26
N ASN A 79 -5.77 -7.33 -5.39
CA ASN A 79 -5.56 -8.26 -6.50
C ASN A 79 -4.37 -7.86 -7.40
N ILE A 80 -3.17 -7.77 -6.81
CA ILE A 80 -1.93 -7.36 -7.49
C ILE A 80 -1.42 -8.41 -8.50
N HIS A 81 -1.84 -9.66 -8.34
CA HIS A 81 -1.35 -10.80 -9.11
C HIS A 81 -1.79 -10.78 -10.57
N GLY A 82 -2.94 -10.16 -10.87
CA GLY A 82 -3.41 -9.94 -12.23
C GLY A 82 -2.54 -9.01 -13.08
N TYR A 83 -1.62 -8.24 -12.47
CA TYR A 83 -0.77 -7.27 -13.21
C TYR A 83 0.54 -7.87 -13.70
N PHE A 84 0.95 -9.00 -13.14
CA PHE A 84 2.24 -9.60 -13.45
C PHE A 84 2.05 -10.81 -14.36
N SER A 85 2.99 -10.99 -15.30
CA SER A 85 3.10 -12.16 -16.18
C SER A 85 4.55 -12.63 -16.26
N GLY A 86 4.83 -13.65 -17.07
CA GLY A 86 6.17 -14.20 -17.27
C GLY A 86 6.43 -15.44 -16.43
N GLU A 87 7.68 -15.91 -16.40
CA GLU A 87 8.08 -17.11 -15.68
C GLU A 87 9.37 -16.84 -14.89
N LEU A 88 9.40 -17.24 -13.62
CA LEU A 88 10.63 -17.23 -12.85
C LEU A 88 11.55 -18.34 -13.33
N ALA A 89 12.86 -18.10 -13.27
CA ALA A 89 13.84 -19.17 -13.46
C ALA A 89 13.59 -20.33 -12.49
N GLU A 90 13.86 -21.56 -12.93
CA GLU A 90 13.72 -22.75 -12.08
C GLU A 90 14.54 -22.61 -10.80
N GLY A 91 13.95 -22.98 -9.66
CA GLY A 91 14.59 -22.88 -8.34
C GLY A 91 14.71 -21.45 -7.79
N HIS A 92 14.10 -20.44 -8.43
CA HIS A 92 14.15 -19.07 -7.93
C HIS A 92 13.54 -18.94 -6.52
N LYS A 93 14.19 -18.14 -5.66
CA LYS A 93 13.82 -17.95 -4.24
C LYS A 93 12.38 -17.46 -4.00
N GLU A 94 11.79 -16.78 -4.98
CA GLU A 94 10.44 -16.23 -4.90
C GLU A 94 9.34 -17.23 -5.31
N ALA A 95 9.68 -18.41 -5.83
CA ALA A 95 8.70 -19.35 -6.38
C ALA A 95 7.61 -19.73 -5.37
N ALA A 96 7.98 -20.03 -4.11
CA ALA A 96 7.03 -20.38 -3.07
C ALA A 96 6.13 -19.19 -2.67
N ASN A 97 6.70 -18.00 -2.58
CA ASN A 97 5.98 -16.75 -2.28
C ASN A 97 4.96 -16.42 -3.38
N TYR A 98 5.37 -16.48 -4.64
CA TYR A 98 4.52 -16.12 -5.77
C TYR A 98 3.42 -17.15 -5.99
N LYS A 99 3.71 -18.44 -5.79
CA LYS A 99 2.67 -19.47 -5.76
C LYS A 99 1.60 -19.19 -4.70
N ARG A 100 2.00 -18.77 -3.48
CA ARG A 100 1.05 -18.47 -2.38
C ARG A 100 0.15 -17.26 -2.69
N LEU A 101 0.65 -16.28 -3.43
CA LEU A 101 -0.11 -15.07 -3.79
C LEU A 101 -0.78 -15.13 -5.17
N GLY A 102 -0.67 -16.26 -5.87
CA GLY A 102 -1.23 -16.42 -7.22
C GLY A 102 -0.49 -15.63 -8.31
N ILE A 103 0.78 -15.30 -8.11
CA ILE A 103 1.60 -14.53 -9.06
C ILE A 103 2.41 -15.50 -9.94
N PRO A 104 2.43 -15.33 -11.27
CA PRO A 104 1.59 -14.41 -12.04
C PRO A 104 0.20 -15.00 -12.33
N GLU A 105 -0.79 -14.13 -12.48
CA GLU A 105 -2.08 -14.47 -13.11
C GLU A 105 -2.21 -13.83 -14.49
N GLY A 106 -1.71 -12.60 -14.67
CA GLY A 106 -1.56 -11.98 -15.99
C GLY A 106 -2.82 -11.41 -16.64
N ALA A 107 -3.92 -11.23 -15.89
CA ALA A 107 -5.20 -10.74 -16.40
C ALA A 107 -5.16 -9.39 -17.15
N TYR A 108 -4.21 -8.50 -16.83
CA TYR A 108 -4.11 -7.16 -17.44
C TYR A 108 -3.09 -7.06 -18.59
N GLU A 109 -2.29 -8.09 -18.86
CA GLU A 109 -1.25 -8.14 -19.91
C GLU A 109 -0.21 -6.99 -19.91
N TRP A 110 0.04 -6.34 -18.76
CA TRP A 110 0.98 -5.20 -18.70
C TRP A 110 2.43 -5.59 -19.02
N ALA A 111 2.82 -6.83 -18.75
CA ALA A 111 4.15 -7.37 -19.06
C ALA A 111 4.48 -7.32 -20.57
N ALA A 112 3.48 -7.29 -21.45
CA ALA A 112 3.69 -7.15 -22.89
C ALA A 112 4.22 -5.76 -23.29
N HIS A 113 4.08 -4.76 -22.42
CA HIS A 113 4.40 -3.36 -22.71
C HIS A 113 5.43 -2.77 -21.74
N TYR A 114 5.58 -3.34 -20.55
CA TYR A 114 6.41 -2.79 -19.49
C TYR A 114 7.16 -3.91 -18.78
N ASP A 115 8.49 -3.94 -18.96
CA ASP A 115 9.35 -5.02 -18.43
C ASP A 115 9.23 -5.22 -16.91
N ARG A 116 8.91 -4.16 -16.15
CA ARG A 116 8.75 -4.27 -14.70
C ARG A 116 7.62 -5.22 -14.28
N PHE A 117 6.64 -5.47 -15.14
CA PHE A 117 5.54 -6.40 -14.85
C PHE A 117 5.80 -7.82 -15.36
N ASP A 118 6.94 -8.06 -16.01
CA ASP A 118 7.42 -9.39 -16.39
C ASP A 118 8.34 -9.93 -15.29
N ILE A 119 7.90 -10.97 -14.58
CA ILE A 119 8.65 -11.55 -13.46
C ILE A 119 9.92 -12.28 -13.91
N GLY A 120 10.04 -12.62 -15.20
CA GLY A 120 11.28 -13.17 -15.76
C GLY A 120 12.37 -12.11 -15.94
N LYS A 121 11.97 -10.82 -16.02
CA LYS A 121 12.88 -9.67 -16.18
C LYS A 121 13.11 -8.93 -14.86
N GLU A 122 12.05 -8.64 -14.13
CA GLU A 122 12.09 -7.97 -12.82
C GLU A 122 11.47 -8.84 -11.73
N PRO A 123 12.16 -9.93 -11.32
CA PRO A 123 11.59 -10.95 -10.44
C PRO A 123 11.23 -10.43 -9.04
N ASN A 124 11.76 -9.27 -8.62
CA ASN A 124 11.46 -8.66 -7.33
C ASN A 124 10.37 -7.56 -7.41
N GLU A 125 9.93 -7.13 -8.60
CA GLU A 125 8.91 -6.08 -8.70
C GLU A 125 7.60 -6.46 -7.99
N PRO A 126 7.07 -7.71 -8.07
CA PRO A 126 5.86 -8.07 -7.34
C PRO A 126 5.98 -7.92 -5.81
N ASN A 127 7.17 -8.03 -5.23
CA ASN A 127 7.40 -7.84 -3.80
C ASN A 127 7.22 -6.39 -3.34
N ARG A 128 7.18 -5.42 -4.27
CA ARG A 128 6.97 -3.99 -4.00
C ARG A 128 5.47 -3.60 -4.02
N PHE A 129 4.58 -4.58 -4.15
CA PHE A 129 3.12 -4.41 -4.15
C PHE A 129 2.45 -5.39 -3.18
N GLY A 130 1.16 -5.16 -2.88
CA GLY A 130 0.38 -5.93 -1.90
C GLY A 130 0.52 -5.35 -0.50
N TRP A 131 0.72 -4.03 -0.41
CA TRP A 131 0.94 -3.31 0.83
C TRP A 131 -0.20 -2.34 1.11
N ILE A 132 -0.37 -1.98 2.38
CA ILE A 132 -1.10 -0.76 2.74
C ILE A 132 -0.28 0.46 2.31
N VAL A 133 -0.90 1.39 1.59
CA VAL A 133 -0.29 2.64 1.09
C VAL A 133 -0.92 3.83 1.81
N GLU A 134 -0.16 4.50 2.65
CA GLU A 134 -0.60 5.71 3.35
C GLU A 134 -0.39 6.96 2.50
N VAL A 135 -1.41 7.83 2.46
CA VAL A 135 -1.44 9.10 1.73
C VAL A 135 -1.83 10.21 2.69
N ASP A 136 -1.03 11.27 2.75
CA ASP A 136 -1.45 12.51 3.39
C ASP A 136 -2.38 13.29 2.46
N VAL A 137 -3.68 13.25 2.77
CA VAL A 137 -4.71 13.94 1.98
C VAL A 137 -4.73 15.45 2.19
N ASN A 138 -4.03 15.96 3.21
CA ASN A 138 -3.92 17.38 3.51
C ASN A 138 -2.66 18.02 2.92
N ASP A 139 -1.76 17.23 2.33
CA ASP A 139 -0.58 17.71 1.62
C ASP A 139 -0.53 17.10 0.20
N PRO A 140 -0.90 17.87 -0.84
CA PRO A 140 -0.94 17.38 -2.22
C PRO A 140 0.47 17.11 -2.80
N THR A 141 1.53 17.51 -2.11
CA THR A 141 2.93 17.30 -2.50
C THR A 141 3.62 16.16 -1.75
N SER A 142 2.99 15.64 -0.69
CA SER A 142 3.51 14.54 0.12
C SER A 142 3.81 13.30 -0.72
N VAL A 143 4.88 12.56 -0.41
CA VAL A 143 5.16 11.27 -1.05
C VAL A 143 4.39 10.15 -0.32
N PRO A 144 3.49 9.40 -0.97
CA PRO A 144 2.81 8.27 -0.33
C PRO A 144 3.80 7.21 0.14
N ARG A 145 3.42 6.46 1.18
CA ARG A 145 4.29 5.47 1.81
C ARG A 145 3.64 4.10 1.86
N LYS A 146 4.31 3.09 1.31
CA LYS A 146 3.93 1.68 1.49
C LYS A 146 4.42 1.20 2.85
N ARG A 147 3.50 0.82 3.74
CA ARG A 147 3.75 0.53 5.16
C ARG A 147 4.00 -0.95 5.39
N THR A 148 5.26 -1.37 5.35
CA THR A 148 5.61 -2.80 5.28
C THR A 148 5.45 -3.53 6.61
N ALA A 149 5.40 -2.82 7.74
CA ALA A 149 5.17 -3.44 9.05
C ALA A 149 3.76 -4.07 9.17
N MET A 150 2.82 -3.61 8.33
CA MET A 150 1.44 -4.09 8.29
C MET A 150 1.27 -5.38 7.47
N GLY A 151 2.35 -5.93 6.92
CA GLY A 151 2.34 -7.19 6.18
C GLY A 151 1.99 -7.05 4.69
N ARG A 152 2.32 -8.10 3.92
CA ARG A 152 2.09 -8.18 2.47
C ARG A 152 1.15 -9.33 2.15
N PHE A 153 -0.02 -9.00 1.61
CA PHE A 153 -1.08 -9.93 1.20
C PHE A 153 -2.13 -9.17 0.36
N LYS A 154 -3.27 -9.78 0.02
CA LYS A 154 -4.32 -9.14 -0.80
C LYS A 154 -5.24 -8.31 0.09
N HIS A 155 -4.75 -7.14 0.50
CA HIS A 155 -5.45 -6.28 1.46
C HIS A 155 -6.78 -5.77 0.88
N GLU A 156 -7.88 -5.95 1.62
CA GLU A 156 -9.20 -5.37 1.29
C GLU A 156 -9.39 -3.99 1.94
N GLY A 157 -9.49 -3.96 3.27
CA GLY A 157 -9.68 -2.77 4.10
C GLY A 157 -8.69 -2.71 5.26
N ALA A 158 -8.55 -1.52 5.86
CA ALA A 158 -7.57 -1.26 6.92
C ALA A 158 -8.15 -0.31 7.98
N GLU A 159 -9.04 -0.85 8.82
CA GLU A 159 -9.77 -0.07 9.80
C GLU A 159 -9.05 0.00 11.13
N SER A 160 -9.11 1.15 11.79
CA SER A 160 -8.31 1.41 12.98
C SER A 160 -9.13 1.82 14.19
N ILE A 161 -8.58 1.51 15.38
CA ILE A 161 -9.01 2.06 16.66
C ILE A 161 -7.80 2.52 17.46
N VAL A 162 -8.00 3.51 18.35
CA VAL A 162 -7.04 3.80 19.42
C VAL A 162 -7.39 2.92 20.62
N ALA A 163 -6.48 2.01 20.98
CA ALA A 163 -6.66 1.11 22.12
C ALA A 163 -6.59 1.88 23.45
N LYS A 164 -7.07 1.25 24.53
CA LYS A 164 -7.09 1.85 25.88
C LYS A 164 -5.70 2.26 26.40
N ASP A 165 -4.64 1.62 25.91
CA ASP A 165 -3.26 1.93 26.28
C ASP A 165 -2.63 3.03 25.42
N GLY A 166 -3.36 3.56 24.44
CA GLY A 166 -2.97 4.64 23.54
C GLY A 166 -2.34 4.17 22.23
N ARG A 167 -2.06 2.88 22.03
CA ARG A 167 -1.55 2.36 20.75
C ARG A 167 -2.65 2.31 19.71
N VAL A 168 -2.30 2.36 18.44
CA VAL A 168 -3.27 2.22 17.35
C VAL A 168 -3.28 0.77 16.87
N VAL A 169 -4.48 0.24 16.70
CA VAL A 169 -4.72 -1.11 16.24
C VAL A 169 -5.39 -1.03 14.88
N PHE A 170 -4.83 -1.69 13.88
CA PHE A 170 -5.44 -1.89 12.56
C PHE A 170 -5.92 -3.32 12.43
N TYR A 171 -7.11 -3.50 11.87
CA TYR A 171 -7.66 -4.79 11.43
C TYR A 171 -7.64 -4.82 9.90
N LEU A 172 -7.10 -5.91 9.34
CA LEU A 172 -6.74 -6.03 7.94
C LEU A 172 -7.32 -7.35 7.40
N GLY A 173 -8.04 -7.29 6.29
CA GLY A 173 -8.55 -8.49 5.61
C GLY A 173 -7.67 -8.90 4.43
N ASP A 174 -7.44 -10.21 4.27
CA ASP A 174 -6.84 -10.81 3.07
C ASP A 174 -7.96 -11.44 2.24
N ASP A 175 -8.40 -10.77 1.17
CA ASP A 175 -9.58 -11.20 0.39
C ASP A 175 -9.22 -12.28 -0.63
N GLU A 176 -9.01 -13.47 -0.09
CA GLU A 176 -8.91 -14.70 -0.86
C GLU A 176 -9.62 -15.83 -0.10
N ARG A 177 -10.13 -16.82 -0.84
CA ARG A 177 -10.88 -17.91 -0.20
C ARG A 177 -9.95 -18.67 0.75
N PHE A 178 -10.43 -18.85 1.98
CA PHE A 178 -9.72 -19.56 3.05
C PHE A 178 -8.47 -18.83 3.57
N ASP A 179 -8.34 -17.54 3.28
CA ASP A 179 -7.30 -16.70 3.87
C ASP A 179 -7.75 -16.05 5.18
N TYR A 180 -6.94 -15.12 5.68
CA TYR A 180 -6.91 -14.74 7.09
C TYR A 180 -7.42 -13.33 7.34
N VAL A 181 -7.66 -13.04 8.63
CA VAL A 181 -7.82 -11.69 9.14
C VAL A 181 -6.61 -11.38 10.00
N TYR A 182 -5.94 -10.28 9.71
CA TYR A 182 -4.75 -9.84 10.41
C TYR A 182 -5.07 -8.66 11.33
N LYS A 183 -4.20 -8.48 12.32
CA LYS A 183 -4.23 -7.35 13.23
C LYS A 183 -2.84 -6.77 13.38
N PHE A 184 -2.66 -5.48 13.13
CA PHE A 184 -1.41 -4.78 13.40
C PHE A 184 -1.58 -3.87 14.61
N VAL A 185 -0.62 -3.89 15.54
CA VAL A 185 -0.60 -3.00 16.72
C VAL A 185 0.68 -2.19 16.69
N THR A 186 0.57 -0.86 16.63
CA THR A 186 1.73 0.04 16.63
C THR A 186 2.59 -0.16 17.87
N ALA A 187 3.91 0.01 17.76
CA ALA A 187 4.79 0.04 18.93
C ALA A 187 4.60 1.33 19.74
N GLY A 188 4.52 2.46 19.03
CA GLY A 188 4.26 3.79 19.58
C GLY A 188 2.77 4.04 19.89
N LYS A 189 2.51 5.15 20.58
CA LYS A 189 1.15 5.60 20.95
C LYS A 189 0.71 6.77 20.08
N PHE A 190 -0.60 6.84 19.83
CA PHE A 190 -1.23 7.98 19.20
C PHE A 190 -1.10 9.22 20.10
N ASN A 191 -0.66 10.32 19.51
CA ASN A 191 -0.62 11.64 20.12
C ASN A 191 -1.67 12.54 19.45
N ALA A 192 -2.76 12.83 20.17
CA ALA A 192 -3.84 13.70 19.65
C ALA A 192 -3.41 15.17 19.51
N GLU A 193 -2.38 15.60 20.24
CA GLU A 193 -1.91 16.99 20.26
C GLU A 193 -0.78 17.26 19.26
N ASP A 194 -0.15 16.20 18.73
CA ASP A 194 0.93 16.30 17.75
C ASP A 194 0.72 15.31 16.60
N ARG A 195 0.14 15.81 15.50
CA ARG A 195 -0.07 15.03 14.29
C ARG A 195 1.24 14.48 13.72
N ALA A 196 2.30 15.27 13.73
CA ALA A 196 3.57 14.90 13.10
C ALA A 196 4.21 13.72 13.80
N ALA A 197 4.09 13.64 15.13
CA ALA A 197 4.54 12.50 15.93
C ALA A 197 3.87 11.16 15.56
N ASN A 198 2.74 11.18 14.84
CA ASN A 198 2.01 9.98 14.43
C ASN A 198 2.41 9.45 13.05
N MET A 199 3.08 10.27 12.22
CA MET A 199 3.27 9.98 10.79
C MET A 199 4.15 8.76 10.51
N ASP A 200 4.90 8.26 11.49
CA ASP A 200 5.74 7.07 11.36
C ASP A 200 5.26 5.89 12.23
N LEU A 201 4.08 5.99 12.88
CA LEU A 201 3.55 4.92 13.73
C LEU A 201 3.31 3.59 13.01
N LEU A 202 3.12 3.61 11.68
CA LEU A 202 2.89 2.43 10.86
C LEU A 202 4.17 1.72 10.40
N ASP A 203 5.35 2.21 10.80
CA ASP A 203 6.63 1.60 10.45
C ASP A 203 7.14 0.62 11.50
N ASP A 204 6.59 0.65 12.72
CA ASP A 204 7.00 -0.24 13.82
C ASP A 204 5.80 -0.70 14.67
N GLY A 205 5.80 -1.99 15.01
CA GLY A 205 4.70 -2.64 15.71
C GLY A 205 4.75 -4.16 15.62
N THR A 206 3.62 -4.79 15.90
CA THR A 206 3.47 -6.24 15.84
C THR A 206 2.27 -6.60 14.99
N LEU A 207 2.50 -7.43 13.98
CA LEU A 207 1.46 -8.04 13.15
C LEU A 207 1.08 -9.41 13.73
N TYR A 208 -0.22 -9.66 13.82
CA TYR A 208 -0.85 -10.88 14.31
C TYR A 208 -1.75 -11.46 13.21
N VAL A 209 -1.93 -12.78 13.26
CA VAL A 209 -2.85 -13.57 12.43
C VAL A 209 -3.59 -14.58 13.31
#